data_AF-A0A0J6V257-F1
#
_entry.id   AF-A0A0J6V257-F1
#
_cell.length_a   1.000
_cell.length_b   1.000
_cell.length_c   1.000
_cell.angle_alpha   90.00
_cell.angle_beta   90.00
_cell.angle_gamma   90.00
#
_symmetry.space_group_name_H-M   'P 1'
#
loop_
_entity.id
_entity.type
_entity.pdbx_description
1 polymer ?
#
loop_
_entity_poly.entity_id
_entity_poly.type
_entity_poly.pdbx_seq_one_letter_code
_entity_poly.pdbx_strand_id
1 'polypeptide(L)'
;MPSLNLRNVLRLDPNRPSLRDRAAALKIAAGLVIRPPKSGAGTAAAPVEAGAILDRILIFRVQELVAIEASQDATLRATSYPDAYDSPDWVRMEGDREKILAQVIAARAYTMEGVRAKATLLDLDSVKHSRGPFDRLSLSIEADVAALGILPRPEQTGSQTAGHVDPHVTLLPALRQAFAWTREAHPFGDEPASSPKGRAHAAVMEHCWDLGRSITNLPPPSTLAGLGALALALSVYAEEIIGRPEDDGMDDQRYPEEQRLVAATRAMMSVAGVNPLPGWVGFDVGPDSDARWQAVKAQAGEGFLPAWALAGKSGPDDVTDA
;
A
#
# COMPACT_ATOMS: atom_id res chain seq x y z
N MET A 1 -40.84 -6.47 -34.88
CA MET A 1 -40.59 -6.81 -33.47
C MET A 1 -40.03 -8.23 -33.43
N PRO A 2 -38.70 -8.43 -33.42
CA PRO A 2 -38.13 -9.77 -33.33
C PRO A 2 -38.43 -10.35 -31.94
N SER A 3 -38.92 -11.58 -31.90
CA SER A 3 -39.30 -12.29 -30.69
C SER A 3 -38.08 -12.59 -29.81
N LEU A 4 -38.17 -12.23 -28.53
CA LEU A 4 -37.21 -12.56 -27.48
C LEU A 4 -37.07 -14.09 -27.38
N ASN A 5 -36.01 -14.62 -27.95
CA ASN A 5 -35.68 -16.04 -27.87
C ASN A 5 -35.08 -16.33 -26.48
N LEU A 6 -35.94 -16.78 -25.55
CA LEU A 6 -35.58 -17.14 -24.17
C LEU A 6 -34.43 -18.16 -24.06
N ARG A 7 -34.12 -18.92 -25.12
CA ARG A 7 -32.95 -19.82 -25.15
C ARG A 7 -31.62 -19.08 -25.15
N ASN A 8 -31.55 -17.84 -25.65
CA ASN A 8 -30.32 -17.05 -25.64
C ASN A 8 -30.07 -16.35 -24.29
N VAL A 9 -31.12 -16.04 -23.53
CA VAL A 9 -31.04 -15.43 -22.20
C VAL A 9 -30.59 -16.44 -21.14
N LEU A 10 -30.75 -17.74 -21.42
CA LEU A 10 -30.35 -18.85 -20.55
C LEU A 10 -29.10 -19.59 -21.02
N ARG A 11 -28.21 -18.93 -21.80
CA ARG A 11 -26.85 -19.47 -22.00
C ARG A 11 -26.15 -19.48 -20.64
N LEU A 12 -26.11 -20.67 -20.06
CA LEU A 12 -25.37 -21.02 -18.86
C LEU A 12 -23.91 -20.65 -19.08
N ASP A 13 -23.47 -19.59 -18.40
CA ASP A 13 -22.06 -19.39 -18.11
C ASP A 13 -21.57 -20.66 -17.37
N PRO A 14 -20.63 -21.43 -17.96
CA PRO A 14 -20.14 -22.68 -17.38
C PRO A 14 -19.42 -22.48 -16.05
N ASN A 15 -19.03 -21.24 -15.71
CA ASN A 15 -18.40 -20.90 -14.44
C ASN A 15 -19.40 -20.44 -13.37
N ARG A 16 -20.70 -20.34 -13.69
CA ARG A 16 -21.71 -19.90 -12.73
C ARG A 16 -22.04 -21.06 -11.77
N PRO A 17 -21.90 -20.87 -10.44
CA PRO A 17 -22.25 -21.90 -9.48
C PRO A 17 -23.72 -22.30 -9.64
N SER A 18 -23.99 -23.60 -9.60
CA SER A 18 -25.33 -24.11 -9.86
C SER A 18 -26.32 -23.59 -8.82
N LEU A 19 -27.61 -23.58 -9.14
CA LEU A 19 -28.66 -23.25 -8.16
C LEU A 19 -28.58 -24.15 -6.91
N ARG A 20 -28.08 -25.38 -7.09
CA ARG A 20 -27.85 -26.33 -6.00
C ARG A 20 -26.70 -25.89 -5.09
N ASP A 21 -25.60 -25.40 -5.66
CA ASP A 21 -24.44 -24.89 -4.90
C ASP A 21 -24.80 -23.62 -4.13
N ARG A 22 -25.56 -22.73 -4.78
CA ARG A 22 -26.09 -21.51 -4.14
C ARG A 22 -27.03 -21.84 -2.98
N ALA A 23 -27.92 -22.81 -3.16
CA ALA A 23 -28.81 -23.27 -2.09
C ALA A 23 -28.05 -23.94 -0.94
N ALA A 24 -27.00 -24.71 -1.25
CA ALA A 24 -26.14 -25.32 -0.23
C ALA A 24 -25.39 -24.26 0.58
N ALA A 25 -24.79 -23.26 -0.07
CA ALA A 25 -24.10 -22.15 0.59
C ALA A 25 -25.06 -21.36 1.50
N LEU A 26 -26.27 -21.07 1.03
CA LEU A 26 -27.27 -20.33 1.79
C LEU A 26 -27.76 -21.14 3.01
N LYS A 27 -27.87 -22.46 2.88
CA LYS A 27 -28.22 -23.37 3.99
C LYS A 27 -27.11 -23.45 5.04
N ILE A 28 -25.84 -23.46 4.64
CA ILE A 28 -24.69 -23.44 5.55
C ILE A 28 -24.62 -22.10 6.29
N ALA A 29 -24.75 -20.98 5.57
CA ALA A 29 -24.75 -19.64 6.16
C ALA A 29 -25.90 -19.47 7.17
N ALA A 30 -27.12 -19.92 6.83
CA ALA A 30 -28.25 -19.89 7.76
C ALA A 30 -28.01 -20.78 9.00
N GLY A 31 -27.35 -21.93 8.83
CA GLY A 31 -26.98 -22.82 9.94
C GLY A 31 -26.02 -22.17 10.94
N LEU A 32 -25.05 -21.40 10.46
CA LEU A 32 -24.07 -20.69 11.30
C LEU A 32 -24.69 -19.52 12.10
N VAL A 33 -25.73 -18.88 11.55
CA VAL A 33 -26.45 -17.79 12.23
C VAL A 33 -27.42 -18.33 13.30
N ILE A 34 -28.06 -19.47 13.06
CA ILE A 34 -29.12 -20.00 13.93
C ILE A 34 -28.57 -20.88 15.07
N ARG A 35 -27.42 -21.55 14.88
CA ARG A 35 -26.79 -22.35 15.94
C ARG A 35 -25.27 -22.14 15.94
N PRO A 36 -24.73 -21.27 16.81
CA PRO A 36 -23.29 -21.23 17.01
C PRO A 36 -22.81 -22.61 17.51
N PRO A 37 -21.76 -23.20 16.93
CA PRO A 37 -21.30 -24.52 17.32
C PRO A 37 -20.78 -24.46 18.75
N LYS A 38 -21.46 -25.19 19.65
CA LYS A 38 -20.96 -25.53 20.98
C LYS A 38 -19.67 -26.33 20.78
N SER A 39 -18.57 -25.85 21.33
CA SER A 39 -17.27 -26.54 21.34
C SER A 39 -17.42 -27.95 21.91
N GLY A 40 -17.57 -28.93 21.03
CA GLY A 40 -17.68 -30.34 21.35
C GLY A 40 -16.86 -31.10 20.32
N ALA A 41 -15.82 -31.78 20.79
CA ALA A 41 -14.83 -32.47 19.99
C ALA A 41 -15.46 -33.46 18.99
N GLY A 42 -15.16 -33.26 17.70
CA GLY A 42 -15.51 -34.18 16.63
C GLY A 42 -15.41 -33.52 15.25
N THR A 43 -14.50 -34.02 14.41
CA THR A 43 -14.24 -33.64 12.99
C THR A 43 -13.66 -32.24 12.72
N ALA A 44 -12.32 -32.15 12.73
CA ALA A 44 -11.53 -30.97 12.39
C ALA A 44 -11.52 -30.58 10.88
N ALA A 45 -12.31 -31.22 10.02
CA ALA A 45 -12.34 -30.96 8.57
C ALA A 45 -13.39 -29.92 8.13
N ALA A 46 -14.48 -29.76 8.89
CA ALA A 46 -15.61 -28.90 8.52
C ALA A 46 -15.33 -27.37 8.46
N PRO A 47 -14.50 -26.77 9.34
CA PRO A 47 -14.32 -25.30 9.31
C PRO A 47 -13.43 -24.83 8.14
N VAL A 48 -12.45 -25.63 7.73
CA VAL A 48 -11.56 -25.31 6.60
C VAL A 48 -12.33 -25.38 5.28
N GLU A 49 -13.20 -26.38 5.13
CA GLU A 49 -14.04 -26.55 3.93
C GLU A 49 -15.08 -25.43 3.80
N ALA A 50 -15.67 -24.97 4.92
CA ALA A 50 -16.58 -23.83 4.93
C ALA A 50 -15.88 -22.51 4.55
N GLY A 51 -14.66 -22.27 5.04
CA GLY A 51 -13.86 -21.11 4.67
C GLY A 51 -13.55 -21.08 3.17
N ALA A 52 -13.15 -22.23 2.60
CA ALA A 52 -12.88 -22.34 1.17
C ALA A 52 -14.12 -22.07 0.29
N ILE A 53 -15.32 -22.47 0.74
CA ILE A 53 -16.58 -22.17 0.02
C ILE A 53 -16.87 -20.67 0.03
N LEU A 54 -16.69 -20.00 1.19
CA LEU A 54 -16.88 -18.55 1.29
C LEU A 54 -15.88 -17.79 0.41
N ASP A 55 -14.63 -18.24 0.36
CA ASP A 55 -13.62 -17.65 -0.50
C ASP A 55 -13.91 -17.82 -1.99
N ARG A 56 -14.49 -18.96 -2.41
CA ARG A 56 -14.97 -19.10 -3.81
C ARG A 56 -16.04 -18.07 -4.16
N ILE A 57 -16.95 -17.78 -3.22
CA ILE A 57 -17.97 -16.74 -3.42
C ILE A 57 -17.31 -15.36 -3.52
N LEU A 58 -16.35 -15.06 -2.63
CA LEU A 58 -15.56 -13.83 -2.68
C LEU A 58 -14.84 -13.67 -4.01
N ILE A 59 -14.11 -14.70 -4.46
CA ILE A 59 -13.38 -14.71 -5.74
C ILE A 59 -14.34 -14.49 -6.92
N PHE A 60 -15.52 -15.13 -6.90
CA PHE A 60 -16.54 -14.90 -7.93
C PHE A 60 -17.00 -13.43 -7.96
N ARG A 61 -17.15 -12.76 -6.80
CA ARG A 61 -17.49 -11.33 -6.75
C ARG A 61 -16.36 -10.42 -7.22
N VAL A 62 -15.12 -10.76 -6.91
CA VAL A 62 -13.94 -10.07 -7.44
C VAL A 62 -13.95 -10.14 -8.97
N GLN A 63 -14.17 -11.32 -9.54
CA GLN A 63 -14.25 -11.51 -10.99
C GLN A 63 -15.41 -10.75 -11.63
N GLU A 64 -16.58 -10.71 -10.98
CA GLU A 64 -17.74 -9.95 -11.44
C GLU A 64 -17.44 -8.44 -11.47
N LEU A 65 -16.74 -7.92 -10.47
CA LEU A 65 -16.32 -6.52 -10.43
C LEU A 65 -15.35 -6.17 -11.56
N VAL A 66 -14.33 -7.01 -11.79
CA VAL A 66 -13.37 -6.86 -12.90
C VAL A 66 -14.08 -6.87 -14.26
N ALA A 67 -15.09 -7.74 -14.42
CA ALA A 67 -15.87 -7.81 -15.66
C ALA A 67 -16.74 -6.56 -15.89
N ILE A 68 -17.26 -5.95 -14.83
CA ILE A 68 -18.00 -4.68 -14.93
C ILE A 68 -17.07 -3.57 -15.39
N GLU A 69 -15.88 -3.41 -14.80
CA GLU A 69 -14.92 -2.39 -15.22
C GLU A 69 -14.47 -2.59 -16.67
N ALA A 70 -14.17 -3.82 -17.07
CA ALA A 70 -13.83 -4.12 -18.46
C ALA A 70 -14.98 -3.74 -19.44
N SER A 71 -16.24 -3.85 -18.99
CA SER A 71 -17.41 -3.45 -19.78
C SER A 71 -17.57 -1.92 -19.84
N GLN A 72 -17.23 -1.21 -18.76
CA GLN A 72 -17.17 0.25 -18.74
C GLN A 72 -16.07 0.77 -19.66
N ASP A 73 -14.86 0.20 -19.59
CA ASP A 73 -13.75 0.55 -20.50
C ASP A 73 -14.08 0.28 -21.97
N ALA A 74 -14.82 -0.79 -22.24
CA ALA A 74 -15.30 -1.07 -23.59
C ALA A 74 -16.33 -0.02 -24.04
N THR A 75 -17.19 0.44 -23.13
CA THR A 75 -18.19 1.48 -23.41
C THR A 75 -17.53 2.84 -23.66
N LEU A 76 -16.53 3.22 -22.86
CA LEU A 76 -15.73 4.43 -23.06
C LEU A 76 -15.00 4.44 -24.40
N ARG A 77 -14.48 3.28 -24.83
CA ARG A 77 -13.77 3.15 -26.11
C ARG A 77 -14.70 3.04 -27.32
N ALA A 78 -15.89 2.48 -27.13
CA ALA A 78 -16.92 2.47 -28.15
C ALA A 78 -17.41 3.91 -28.32
N THR A 79 -16.91 4.64 -29.32
CA THR A 79 -17.34 6.00 -29.69
C THR A 79 -18.78 6.08 -30.20
N SER A 80 -19.64 5.18 -29.73
CA SER A 80 -21.06 5.04 -30.06
C SER A 80 -21.93 6.05 -29.32
N TYR A 81 -21.37 6.73 -28.31
CA TYR A 81 -22.05 7.78 -27.54
C TYR A 81 -21.18 9.05 -27.51
N PRO A 82 -21.78 10.25 -27.57
CA PRO A 82 -21.07 11.52 -27.39
C PRO A 82 -20.39 11.61 -26.02
N ASP A 83 -21.05 11.09 -24.99
CA ASP A 83 -20.52 10.88 -23.65
C ASP A 83 -20.79 9.43 -23.22
N ALA A 84 -19.85 8.78 -22.54
CA ALA A 84 -20.06 7.44 -21.99
C ALA A 84 -21.22 7.39 -20.97
N TYR A 85 -21.49 8.52 -20.29
CA TYR A 85 -22.66 8.66 -19.41
C TYR A 85 -24.00 8.61 -20.17
N ASP A 86 -24.00 8.82 -21.50
CA ASP A 86 -25.19 8.68 -22.34
C ASP A 86 -25.52 7.21 -22.66
N SER A 87 -24.62 6.27 -22.34
CA SER A 87 -24.91 4.84 -22.50
C SER A 87 -26.00 4.42 -21.51
N PRO A 88 -27.10 3.79 -21.98
CA PRO A 88 -28.22 3.40 -21.12
C PRO A 88 -27.83 2.38 -20.05
N ASP A 89 -26.72 1.66 -20.26
CA ASP A 89 -26.20 0.69 -19.30
C ASP A 89 -25.20 1.29 -18.31
N TRP A 90 -24.68 2.50 -18.54
CA TRP A 90 -23.59 3.08 -17.74
C TRP A 90 -23.96 3.24 -16.26
N VAL A 91 -25.10 3.90 -15.98
CA VAL A 91 -25.59 4.13 -14.61
C VAL A 91 -25.86 2.81 -13.89
N ARG A 92 -26.35 1.80 -14.61
CA ARG A 92 -26.57 0.46 -14.06
C ARG A 92 -25.24 -0.21 -13.69
N MET A 93 -24.25 -0.15 -14.57
CA MET A 93 -22.92 -0.70 -14.33
C MET A 93 -22.23 -0.03 -13.14
N GLU A 94 -22.32 1.30 -13.01
CA GLU A 94 -21.80 2.04 -11.85
C GLU A 94 -22.46 1.58 -10.53
N GLY A 95 -23.79 1.50 -10.51
CA GLY A 95 -24.51 1.03 -9.32
C GLY A 95 -24.18 -0.43 -8.96
N ASP A 96 -24.05 -1.31 -9.95
CA ASP A 96 -23.65 -2.70 -9.75
C ASP A 96 -22.18 -2.80 -9.26
N ARG A 97 -21.27 -1.99 -9.82
CA ARG A 97 -19.85 -1.87 -9.42
C ARG A 97 -19.73 -1.50 -7.95
N GLU A 98 -20.35 -0.41 -7.53
CA GLU A 98 -20.30 0.07 -6.14
C GLU A 98 -20.86 -0.96 -5.16
N LYS A 99 -21.99 -1.59 -5.52
CA LYS A 99 -22.64 -2.61 -4.71
C LYS A 99 -21.77 -3.85 -4.54
N ILE A 100 -21.16 -4.34 -5.61
CA ILE A 100 -20.30 -5.53 -5.56
C ILE A 100 -19.01 -5.21 -4.80
N LEU A 101 -18.40 -4.05 -5.04
CA LEU A 101 -17.22 -3.62 -4.30
C LEU A 101 -17.50 -3.56 -2.79
N ALA A 102 -18.64 -2.97 -2.38
CA ALA A 102 -19.06 -2.97 -0.98
C ALA A 102 -19.22 -4.39 -0.41
N GLN A 103 -19.76 -5.34 -1.19
CA GLN A 103 -19.86 -6.75 -0.78
C GLN A 103 -18.49 -7.41 -0.62
N VAL A 104 -17.56 -7.15 -1.53
CA VAL A 104 -16.19 -7.67 -1.46
C VAL A 104 -15.48 -7.12 -0.22
N ILE A 105 -15.57 -5.81 0.03
CA ILE A 105 -14.98 -5.16 1.21
C ILE A 105 -15.56 -5.76 2.51
N ALA A 106 -16.86 -6.02 2.57
CA ALA A 106 -17.51 -6.55 3.76
C ALA A 106 -17.29 -8.06 3.99
N ALA A 107 -17.05 -8.83 2.93
CA ALA A 107 -16.81 -10.27 3.03
C ALA A 107 -15.44 -10.56 3.65
N ARG A 108 -15.32 -11.56 4.53
CA ARG A 108 -14.03 -12.02 5.07
C ARG A 108 -13.35 -12.99 4.09
N ALA A 109 -12.05 -12.84 3.87
CA ALA A 109 -11.23 -13.88 3.26
C ALA A 109 -10.71 -14.85 4.34
N TYR A 110 -10.90 -16.14 4.10
CA TYR A 110 -10.53 -17.24 5.00
C TYR A 110 -9.30 -18.02 4.54
N THR A 111 -8.77 -17.69 3.36
CA THR A 111 -7.56 -18.25 2.78
C THR A 111 -6.71 -17.15 2.13
N MET A 112 -5.45 -17.48 1.85
CA MET A 112 -4.56 -16.58 1.11
C MET A 112 -5.02 -16.31 -0.32
N GLU A 113 -5.77 -17.23 -0.94
CA GLU A 113 -6.32 -17.01 -2.27
C GLU A 113 -7.41 -15.94 -2.24
N GLY A 114 -8.29 -15.96 -1.24
CA GLY A 114 -9.30 -14.91 -1.03
C GLY A 114 -8.67 -13.54 -0.75
N VAL A 115 -7.62 -13.49 0.05
CA VAL A 115 -6.85 -12.25 0.31
C VAL A 115 -6.22 -11.73 -0.98
N ARG A 116 -5.57 -12.61 -1.75
CA ARG A 116 -4.95 -12.23 -3.03
C ARG A 116 -5.98 -11.69 -4.01
N ALA A 117 -7.15 -12.32 -4.09
CA ALA A 117 -8.25 -11.86 -4.96
C ALA A 117 -8.75 -10.47 -4.56
N LYS A 118 -8.81 -10.13 -3.27
CA LYS A 118 -9.08 -8.76 -2.84
C LYS A 118 -7.96 -7.80 -3.22
N ALA A 119 -6.71 -8.20 -2.99
CA ALA A 119 -5.55 -7.36 -3.28
C ALA A 119 -5.46 -6.99 -4.76
N THR A 120 -5.83 -7.89 -5.68
CA THR A 120 -5.87 -7.57 -7.12
C THR A 120 -6.85 -6.45 -7.47
N LEU A 121 -7.84 -6.15 -6.62
CA LEU A 121 -8.73 -5.02 -6.84
C LEU A 121 -8.08 -3.66 -6.54
N LEU A 122 -6.94 -3.61 -5.84
CA LEU A 122 -6.22 -2.36 -5.59
C LEU A 122 -5.62 -1.76 -6.87
N ASP A 123 -5.42 -2.60 -7.90
CA ASP A 123 -4.90 -2.20 -9.21
C ASP A 123 -5.99 -1.70 -10.16
N LEU A 124 -7.27 -1.84 -9.81
CA LEU A 124 -8.38 -1.36 -10.63
C LEU A 124 -8.44 0.16 -10.59
N ASP A 125 -8.57 0.82 -11.74
CA ASP A 125 -8.54 2.29 -11.82
C ASP A 125 -9.62 2.93 -10.96
N SER A 126 -10.80 2.31 -10.88
CA SER A 126 -11.92 2.82 -10.09
C SER A 126 -11.67 2.75 -8.57
N VAL A 127 -10.82 1.83 -8.13
CA VAL A 127 -10.41 1.66 -6.72
C VAL A 127 -9.16 2.47 -6.45
N LYS A 128 -8.13 2.30 -7.28
CA LYS A 128 -6.85 3.02 -7.24
C LYS A 128 -7.13 4.52 -7.09
N HIS A 129 -7.85 5.15 -8.02
CA HIS A 129 -8.04 6.60 -8.05
C HIS A 129 -9.09 7.15 -7.06
N SER A 130 -9.77 6.29 -6.30
CA SER A 130 -10.82 6.71 -5.36
C SER A 130 -10.41 6.43 -3.91
N ARG A 131 -10.10 7.50 -3.16
CA ARG A 131 -9.64 7.40 -1.75
C ARG A 131 -10.54 6.55 -0.85
N GLY A 132 -11.86 6.78 -0.89
CA GLY A 132 -12.81 6.06 -0.04
C GLY A 132 -12.88 4.55 -0.30
N PRO A 133 -13.04 4.09 -1.55
CA PRO A 133 -12.89 2.70 -1.94
C PRO A 133 -11.54 2.07 -1.59
N PHE A 134 -10.43 2.74 -1.90
CA PHE A 134 -9.08 2.26 -1.65
C PHE A 134 -8.82 2.00 -0.15
N ASP A 135 -9.11 2.99 0.69
CA ASP A 135 -8.88 2.91 2.14
C ASP A 135 -9.69 1.77 2.77
N ARG A 136 -10.98 1.65 2.38
CA ARG A 136 -11.88 0.60 2.91
C ARG A 136 -11.44 -0.80 2.48
N LEU A 137 -10.99 -0.97 1.24
CA LEU A 137 -10.49 -2.25 0.74
C LEU A 137 -9.17 -2.63 1.43
N SER A 138 -8.25 -1.68 1.57
CA SER A 138 -6.96 -1.90 2.25
C SER A 138 -7.16 -2.36 3.70
N LEU A 139 -8.00 -1.66 4.46
CA LEU A 139 -8.35 -2.05 5.83
C LEU A 139 -9.00 -3.44 5.92
N SER A 140 -9.83 -3.79 4.93
CA SER A 140 -10.45 -5.12 4.84
C SER A 140 -9.40 -6.22 4.62
N ILE A 141 -8.43 -5.98 3.73
CA ILE A 141 -7.31 -6.90 3.47
C ILE A 141 -6.44 -7.06 4.72
N GLU A 142 -6.06 -5.96 5.38
CA GLU A 142 -5.27 -6.00 6.62
C GLU A 142 -5.95 -6.84 7.69
N ALA A 143 -7.26 -6.61 7.89
CA ALA A 143 -8.04 -7.36 8.85
C ALA A 143 -8.09 -8.85 8.50
N ASP A 144 -8.10 -9.23 7.22
CA ASP A 144 -8.14 -10.62 6.78
C ASP A 144 -6.78 -11.31 6.99
N VAL A 145 -5.67 -10.65 6.63
CA VAL A 145 -4.31 -11.15 6.89
C VAL A 145 -4.07 -11.36 8.39
N ALA A 146 -4.55 -10.42 9.22
CA ALA A 146 -4.50 -10.55 10.67
C ALA A 146 -5.28 -11.78 11.17
N ALA A 147 -6.47 -12.03 10.62
CA ALA A 147 -7.31 -13.16 11.01
C ALA A 147 -6.72 -14.52 10.61
N LEU A 148 -5.96 -14.58 9.51
CA LEU A 148 -5.25 -15.78 9.08
C LEU A 148 -4.03 -16.13 9.95
N GLY A 149 -3.66 -15.26 10.90
CA GLY A 149 -2.47 -15.46 11.72
C GLY A 149 -1.16 -15.38 10.93
N ILE A 150 -1.20 -14.75 9.76
CA ILE A 150 -0.05 -14.55 8.87
C ILE A 150 0.71 -13.29 9.27
N LEU A 151 0.06 -12.35 9.95
CA LEU A 151 0.76 -11.34 10.72
C LEU A 151 1.43 -12.02 11.93
N PRO A 152 2.74 -11.83 12.14
CA PRO A 152 3.40 -12.30 13.34
C PRO A 152 2.69 -11.69 14.53
N ARG A 153 2.11 -12.53 15.39
CA ARG A 153 1.67 -12.10 16.70
C ARG A 153 2.90 -11.50 17.39
N PRO A 154 2.87 -10.26 17.90
CA PRO A 154 4.04 -9.61 18.50
C PRO A 154 4.57 -10.29 19.79
N GLU A 155 4.11 -11.49 20.12
CA GLU A 155 4.46 -12.22 21.35
C GLU A 155 5.14 -13.58 21.13
N GLN A 156 5.49 -13.97 19.89
CA GLN A 156 6.23 -15.21 19.64
C GLN A 156 7.50 -15.01 18.80
N THR A 157 8.37 -14.10 19.26
CA THR A 157 9.82 -14.15 18.96
C THR A 157 10.47 -15.23 19.82
N GLY A 158 10.15 -16.48 19.52
CA GLY A 158 10.74 -17.63 20.18
C GLY A 158 10.91 -18.76 19.18
N SER A 159 12.08 -18.79 18.54
CA SER A 159 12.56 -19.88 17.68
C SER A 159 12.20 -19.78 16.18
N GLN A 160 12.92 -18.91 15.46
CA GLN A 160 13.34 -19.23 14.09
C GLN A 160 14.85 -19.07 13.98
N THR A 161 15.48 -20.20 13.67
CA THR A 161 16.83 -20.45 13.12
C THR A 161 17.78 -19.26 13.02
N ALA A 162 18.89 -19.37 13.76
CA ALA A 162 20.07 -18.55 13.61
C ALA A 162 20.56 -18.48 12.15
N GLY A 163 20.84 -17.26 11.66
CA GLY A 163 21.88 -17.05 10.67
C GLY A 163 21.69 -15.93 9.66
N HIS A 164 20.48 -15.61 9.22
CA HIS A 164 20.28 -14.60 8.18
C HIS A 164 19.73 -13.30 8.76
N VAL A 165 20.62 -12.34 9.01
CA VAL A 165 20.22 -10.97 9.37
C VAL A 165 19.61 -10.35 8.12
N ASP A 166 18.38 -9.85 8.26
CA ASP A 166 17.68 -9.16 7.19
C ASP A 166 18.52 -7.96 6.70
N PRO A 167 18.88 -7.90 5.40
CA PRO A 167 19.82 -6.90 4.89
C PRO A 167 19.35 -5.45 5.11
N HIS A 168 18.04 -5.22 5.20
CA HIS A 168 17.50 -3.89 5.50
C HIS A 168 17.87 -3.44 6.91
N VAL A 169 17.90 -4.38 7.88
CA VAL A 169 18.25 -4.10 9.27
C VAL A 169 19.74 -3.75 9.39
N THR A 170 20.59 -4.37 8.58
CA THR A 170 22.04 -4.09 8.54
C THR A 170 22.33 -2.65 8.11
N LEU A 171 21.55 -2.10 7.17
CA LEU A 171 21.73 -0.74 6.65
C LEU A 171 21.04 0.35 7.50
N LEU A 172 20.12 -0.04 8.39
CA LEU A 172 19.32 0.91 9.17
C LEU A 172 20.16 1.87 10.06
N PRO A 173 21.24 1.44 10.74
CA PRO A 173 22.09 2.36 11.49
C PRO A 173 22.73 3.45 10.61
N ALA A 174 23.19 3.07 9.40
CA ALA A 174 23.78 4.01 8.44
C ALA A 174 22.72 5.01 7.95
N LEU A 175 21.52 4.54 7.61
CA LEU A 175 20.41 5.42 7.22
C LEU A 175 20.07 6.43 8.33
N ARG A 176 19.98 5.97 9.59
CA ARG A 176 19.69 6.85 10.74
C ARG A 176 20.76 7.92 10.91
N GLN A 177 22.03 7.55 10.77
CA GLN A 177 23.14 8.49 10.88
C GLN A 177 23.15 9.50 9.72
N ALA A 178 22.94 9.03 8.50
CA ALA A 178 22.85 9.89 7.33
C ALA A 178 21.67 10.88 7.47
N PHE A 179 20.52 10.41 7.93
CA PHE A 179 19.37 11.26 8.19
C PHE A 179 19.67 12.34 9.24
N ALA A 180 20.31 11.96 10.35
CA ALA A 180 20.73 12.92 11.37
C ALA A 180 21.65 14.02 10.79
N TRP A 181 22.60 13.65 9.92
CA TRP A 181 23.43 14.63 9.22
C TRP A 181 22.61 15.57 8.32
N THR A 182 21.55 15.09 7.65
CA THR A 182 20.69 16.00 6.87
C THR A 182 20.02 17.05 7.76
N ARG A 183 19.55 16.66 8.96
CA ARG A 183 18.93 17.59 9.92
C ARG A 183 19.92 18.63 10.42
N GLU A 184 21.13 18.19 10.73
CA GLU A 184 22.22 19.06 11.16
C GLU A 184 22.68 20.00 10.04
N ALA A 185 22.69 19.54 8.79
CA ALA A 185 23.14 20.31 7.63
C ALA A 185 22.08 21.29 7.09
N HIS A 186 20.82 21.17 7.53
CA HIS A 186 19.69 21.95 7.00
C HIS A 186 19.89 23.48 7.00
N PRO A 187 20.57 24.12 7.97
CA PRO A 187 20.84 25.57 7.91
C PRO A 187 21.63 26.02 6.67
N PHE A 188 22.31 25.09 5.98
CA PHE A 188 23.06 25.35 4.76
C PHE A 188 22.25 25.11 3.47
N GLY A 189 20.96 24.76 3.57
CA GLY A 189 20.11 24.51 2.39
C GLY A 189 19.90 25.73 1.48
N ASP A 190 20.04 26.93 2.04
CA ASP A 190 19.91 28.20 1.31
C ASP A 190 21.27 28.68 0.71
N GLU A 191 22.37 27.96 0.96
CA GLU A 191 23.68 28.28 0.39
C GLU A 191 23.70 27.98 -1.13
N PRO A 192 24.33 28.84 -1.95
CA PRO A 192 24.47 28.56 -3.38
C PRO A 192 25.16 27.22 -3.61
N ALA A 193 24.63 26.40 -4.53
CA ALA A 193 25.23 25.10 -4.88
C ALA A 193 26.69 25.21 -5.38
N SER A 194 27.12 26.39 -5.83
CA SER A 194 28.50 26.69 -6.21
C SER A 194 29.42 27.02 -5.04
N SER A 195 28.90 27.22 -3.82
CA SER A 195 29.69 27.47 -2.62
C SER A 195 30.21 26.15 -2.02
N PRO A 196 31.35 26.15 -1.29
CA PRO A 196 31.82 24.94 -0.61
C PRO A 196 30.80 24.35 0.36
N LYS A 197 30.04 25.20 1.06
CA LYS A 197 28.99 24.76 2.00
C LYS A 197 27.77 24.21 1.28
N GLY A 198 27.32 24.85 0.20
CA GLY A 198 26.21 24.36 -0.62
C GLY A 198 26.51 23.00 -1.25
N ARG A 199 27.73 22.78 -1.75
CA ARG A 199 28.17 21.45 -2.23
C ARG A 199 28.21 20.41 -1.12
N ALA A 200 28.75 20.76 0.05
CA ALA A 200 28.79 19.84 1.18
C ALA A 200 27.38 19.47 1.65
N HIS A 201 26.45 20.42 1.72
CA HIS A 201 25.04 20.17 2.00
C HIS A 201 24.43 19.20 0.98
N ALA A 202 24.61 19.47 -0.31
CA ALA A 202 24.11 18.59 -1.38
C ALA A 202 24.66 17.16 -1.26
N ALA A 203 25.95 17.00 -0.96
CA ALA A 203 26.57 15.69 -0.76
C ALA A 203 25.97 14.93 0.44
N VAL A 204 25.63 15.63 1.53
CA VAL A 204 24.94 15.02 2.69
C VAL A 204 23.55 14.52 2.31
N MET A 205 22.79 15.31 1.55
CA MET A 205 21.46 14.92 1.07
C MET A 205 21.53 13.72 0.13
N GLU A 206 22.42 13.78 -0.86
CA GLU A 206 22.63 12.71 -1.84
C GLU A 206 23.03 11.39 -1.15
N HIS A 207 23.96 11.44 -0.20
CA HIS A 207 24.35 10.26 0.59
C HIS A 207 23.16 9.63 1.33
N CYS A 208 22.30 10.44 1.94
CA CYS A 208 21.12 9.96 2.65
C CYS A 208 20.11 9.31 1.69
N TRP A 209 19.87 9.94 0.53
CA TRP A 209 18.99 9.40 -0.50
C TRP A 209 19.54 8.12 -1.14
N ASP A 210 20.83 8.03 -1.39
CA ASP A 210 21.45 6.83 -1.95
C ASP A 210 21.40 5.64 -0.99
N LEU A 211 21.55 5.88 0.32
CA LEU A 211 21.31 4.85 1.34
C LEU A 211 19.83 4.43 1.37
N GLY A 212 18.90 5.39 1.30
CA GLY A 212 17.47 5.10 1.19
C GLY A 212 17.16 4.22 -0.03
N ARG A 213 17.66 4.63 -1.20
CA ARG A 213 17.52 3.90 -2.48
C ARG A 213 18.14 2.50 -2.42
N SER A 214 19.29 2.38 -1.78
CA SER A 214 19.96 1.08 -1.58
C SER A 214 19.07 0.13 -0.78
N ILE A 215 18.42 0.61 0.28
CA ILE A 215 17.48 -0.19 1.08
C ILE A 215 16.23 -0.55 0.27
N THR A 216 15.65 0.38 -0.49
CA THR A 216 14.44 0.10 -1.28
C THR A 216 14.66 -0.86 -2.45
N ASN A 217 15.91 -0.96 -2.95
CA ASN A 217 16.29 -1.87 -4.02
C ASN A 217 16.62 -3.30 -3.55
N LEU A 218 16.63 -3.54 -2.23
CA LEU A 218 16.79 -4.89 -1.70
C LEU A 218 15.56 -5.77 -2.04
N PRO A 219 15.72 -7.10 -2.07
CA PRO A 219 14.59 -8.02 -2.15
C PRO A 219 13.60 -7.75 -0.99
N PRO A 220 12.30 -8.08 -1.14
CA PRO A 220 11.31 -7.82 -0.08
C PRO A 220 11.75 -8.33 1.30
N PRO A 221 11.53 -7.55 2.38
CA PRO A 221 11.97 -7.92 3.72
C PRO A 221 11.30 -9.20 4.17
N SER A 222 12.06 -10.05 4.85
CA SER A 222 11.58 -11.34 5.38
C SER A 222 11.19 -11.25 6.86
N THR A 223 11.45 -10.10 7.49
CA THR A 223 11.22 -9.85 8.92
C THR A 223 10.44 -8.56 9.15
N LEU A 224 9.73 -8.44 10.28
CA LEU A 224 9.08 -7.17 10.68
C LEU A 224 10.09 -6.04 10.88
N ALA A 225 11.28 -6.35 11.39
CA ALA A 225 12.35 -5.38 11.53
C ALA A 225 12.83 -4.87 10.16
N GLY A 226 12.94 -5.76 9.16
CA GLY A 226 13.24 -5.40 7.78
C GLY A 226 12.14 -4.56 7.14
N LEU A 227 10.87 -4.88 7.39
CA LEU A 227 9.72 -4.07 6.96
C LEU A 227 9.78 -2.66 7.56
N GLY A 228 10.11 -2.55 8.85
CA GLY A 228 10.30 -1.26 9.51
C GLY A 228 11.47 -0.46 8.92
N ALA A 229 12.59 -1.12 8.61
CA ALA A 229 13.73 -0.47 7.96
C ALA A 229 13.39 0.01 6.54
N LEU A 230 12.68 -0.80 5.75
CA LEU A 230 12.16 -0.41 4.44
C LEU A 230 11.21 0.79 4.54
N ALA A 231 10.28 0.77 5.50
CA ALA A 231 9.35 1.87 5.71
C ALA A 231 10.07 3.18 6.07
N LEU A 232 11.12 3.12 6.90
CA LEU A 232 11.95 4.28 7.22
C LEU A 232 12.71 4.79 5.99
N ALA A 233 13.28 3.91 5.16
CA ALA A 233 13.94 4.29 3.92
C ALA A 233 12.97 4.97 2.93
N LEU A 234 11.77 4.42 2.77
CA LEU A 234 10.71 5.04 1.96
C LEU A 234 10.31 6.41 2.51
N SER A 235 10.25 6.58 3.84
CA SER A 235 9.93 7.87 4.44
C SER A 235 11.00 8.95 4.23
N VAL A 236 12.28 8.56 4.14
CA VAL A 236 13.39 9.46 3.79
C VAL A 236 13.29 9.89 2.34
N TYR A 237 13.00 8.95 1.44
CA TYR A 237 12.82 9.25 0.02
C TYR A 237 11.58 10.13 -0.24
N ALA A 238 10.50 9.89 0.51
CA ALA A 238 9.26 10.63 0.38
C ALA A 238 9.26 11.98 1.12
N GLU A 239 10.18 12.20 2.06
CA GLU A 239 10.37 13.52 2.67
C GLU A 239 10.86 14.49 1.58
N GLU A 240 10.22 15.66 1.48
CA GLU A 240 10.46 16.71 0.45
C GLU A 240 10.06 16.39 -0.99
N ILE A 241 10.00 15.12 -1.41
CA ILE A 241 9.53 14.76 -2.77
C ILE A 241 8.01 14.77 -2.84
N ILE A 242 7.33 14.30 -1.79
CA ILE A 242 5.87 14.19 -1.78
C ILE A 242 5.22 15.43 -1.17
N GLY A 243 4.41 16.11 -1.98
CA GLY A 243 3.55 17.22 -1.55
C GLY A 243 4.08 18.62 -1.83
N ARG A 244 5.25 18.80 -2.44
CA ARG A 244 5.66 20.12 -2.96
C ARG A 244 4.93 20.36 -4.29
N PRO A 245 4.12 21.44 -4.40
CA PRO A 245 3.61 21.85 -5.69
C PRO A 245 4.82 22.22 -6.55
N GLU A 246 5.02 21.52 -7.67
CA GLU A 246 6.08 21.89 -8.61
C GLU A 246 5.63 22.98 -9.58
N ASP A 247 4.35 23.38 -9.50
CA ASP A 247 3.74 24.40 -10.36
C ASP A 247 3.92 24.09 -11.86
N ASP A 248 4.03 22.79 -12.19
CA ASP A 248 4.23 22.27 -13.54
C ASP A 248 2.92 21.83 -14.20
N GLY A 249 1.78 22.06 -13.52
CA GLY A 249 0.44 21.70 -13.97
C GLY A 249 0.11 20.21 -13.85
N MET A 250 1.00 19.39 -13.30
CA MET A 250 0.80 17.94 -13.10
C MET A 250 0.54 17.56 -11.62
N ASP A 251 0.51 18.55 -10.73
CA ASP A 251 0.30 18.36 -9.29
C ASP A 251 -0.96 17.51 -9.02
N ASP A 252 -2.09 17.82 -9.66
CA ASP A 252 -3.37 17.08 -9.54
C ASP A 252 -3.28 15.59 -9.91
N GLN A 253 -2.37 15.24 -10.82
CA GLN A 253 -2.16 13.87 -11.28
C GLN A 253 -1.18 13.08 -10.39
N ARG A 254 -0.25 13.77 -9.72
CA ARG A 254 0.71 13.17 -8.78
C ARG A 254 0.11 12.88 -7.41
N TYR A 255 -0.74 13.77 -6.91
CA TYR A 255 -1.29 13.68 -5.55
C TYR A 255 -1.90 12.31 -5.18
N PRO A 256 -2.65 11.59 -6.04
CA PRO A 256 -3.24 10.31 -5.66
C PRO A 256 -2.19 9.21 -5.42
N GLU A 257 -1.13 9.14 -6.22
CA GLU A 257 -0.11 8.10 -6.10
C GLU A 257 0.81 8.36 -4.90
N GLU A 258 1.18 9.61 -4.70
CA GLU A 258 1.96 10.05 -3.55
C GLU A 258 1.20 9.83 -2.23
N GLN A 259 -0.10 10.16 -2.18
CA GLN A 259 -0.95 9.90 -1.02
C GLN A 259 -1.03 8.40 -0.68
N ARG A 260 -1.06 7.52 -1.69
CA ARG A 260 -1.03 6.07 -1.48
C ARG A 260 0.32 5.61 -0.94
N LEU A 261 1.44 6.13 -1.46
CA LEU A 261 2.76 5.79 -0.92
C LEU A 261 2.90 6.23 0.54
N VAL A 262 2.38 7.41 0.88
CA VAL A 262 2.32 7.91 2.26
C VAL A 262 1.50 7.00 3.16
N ALA A 263 0.31 6.60 2.73
CA ALA A 263 -0.56 5.70 3.48
C ALA A 263 0.11 4.34 3.70
N ALA A 264 0.69 3.75 2.64
CA ALA A 264 1.42 2.49 2.70
C ALA A 264 2.62 2.59 3.67
N THR A 265 3.40 3.67 3.59
CA THR A 265 4.56 3.87 4.47
C THR A 265 4.15 3.94 5.95
N ARG A 266 3.07 4.69 6.26
CA ARG A 266 2.52 4.76 7.62
C ARG A 266 2.00 3.41 8.11
N ALA A 267 1.31 2.65 7.26
CA ALA A 267 0.83 1.31 7.60
C ALA A 267 1.99 0.37 7.91
N MET A 268 3.04 0.36 7.07
CA MET A 268 4.24 -0.44 7.29
C MET A 268 4.95 -0.06 8.61
N MET A 269 5.09 1.24 8.91
CA MET A 269 5.66 1.69 10.18
C MET A 269 4.83 1.24 11.39
N SER A 270 3.51 1.37 11.32
CA SER A 270 2.57 0.95 12.36
C SER A 270 2.65 -0.56 12.62
N VAL A 271 2.58 -1.37 11.56
CA VAL A 271 2.67 -2.84 11.63
C VAL A 271 4.03 -3.29 12.16
N ALA A 272 5.12 -2.64 11.76
CA ALA A 272 6.47 -2.95 12.24
C ALA A 272 6.78 -2.37 13.63
N GLY A 273 5.88 -1.53 14.20
CA GLY A 273 6.09 -0.88 15.48
C GLY A 273 7.27 0.09 15.51
N VAL A 274 7.59 0.73 14.37
CA VAL A 274 8.71 1.69 14.26
C VAL A 274 8.19 3.13 14.28
N ASN A 275 8.90 3.98 15.02
CA ASN A 275 8.65 5.43 15.00
C ASN A 275 9.41 6.08 13.84
N PRO A 276 8.92 7.23 13.32
CA PRO A 276 9.68 8.04 12.37
C PRO A 276 11.06 8.44 12.89
N LEU A 277 11.95 8.77 11.96
CA LEU A 277 13.30 9.23 12.30
C LEU A 277 13.27 10.55 13.11
N PRO A 278 14.16 10.76 14.08
CA PRO A 278 14.24 12.02 14.83
C PRO A 278 14.43 13.22 13.89
N GLY A 279 13.60 14.25 14.04
CA GLY A 279 13.63 15.43 13.17
C GLY A 279 12.93 15.23 11.82
N TRP A 280 12.26 14.09 11.60
CA TRP A 280 11.39 13.90 10.44
C TRP A 280 10.23 14.87 10.50
N VAL A 281 10.11 15.70 9.48
CA VAL A 281 9.07 16.75 9.44
C VAL A 281 7.74 16.21 8.98
N GLY A 282 7.70 15.03 8.36
CA GLY A 282 6.49 14.45 7.78
C GLY A 282 6.46 14.54 6.26
N PHE A 283 5.36 14.07 5.68
CA PHE A 283 5.07 14.25 4.26
C PHE A 283 4.49 15.67 4.04
N ASP A 284 4.88 16.35 2.97
CA ASP A 284 4.70 17.80 2.73
C ASP A 284 3.24 18.20 2.36
N VAL A 285 2.26 17.40 2.79
CA VAL A 285 0.81 17.55 2.51
C VAL A 285 0.02 18.14 3.69
N GLY A 286 0.69 18.78 4.66
CA GLY A 286 0.06 19.32 5.86
C GLY A 286 0.19 20.84 5.99
N PRO A 287 -0.83 21.55 6.53
CA PRO A 287 -0.81 23.02 6.69
C PRO A 287 0.33 23.55 7.58
N ASP A 288 1.00 22.67 8.33
CA ASP A 288 2.07 23.02 9.27
C ASP A 288 3.47 22.60 8.78
N SER A 289 3.66 22.34 7.48
CA SER A 289 4.96 21.87 6.97
C SER A 289 6.08 22.89 7.19
N ASP A 290 5.84 24.14 6.80
CA ASP A 290 6.80 25.25 7.02
C ASP A 290 7.14 25.40 8.50
N ALA A 291 6.15 25.34 9.39
CA ALA A 291 6.36 25.46 10.82
C ALA A 291 7.24 24.32 11.37
N ARG A 292 7.05 23.09 10.88
CA ARG A 292 7.89 21.93 11.26
C ARG A 292 9.32 22.08 10.75
N TRP A 293 9.49 22.55 9.52
CA TRP A 293 10.82 22.86 8.98
C TRP A 293 11.53 23.98 9.73
N GLN A 294 10.81 25.05 10.09
CA GLN A 294 11.37 26.13 10.92
C GLN A 294 11.76 25.61 12.32
N ALA A 295 11.00 24.69 12.91
CA ALA A 295 11.37 24.05 14.16
C ALA A 295 12.64 23.22 14.04
N VAL A 296 12.80 22.46 12.94
CA VAL A 296 14.04 21.71 12.65
C VAL A 296 15.22 22.66 12.46
N LYS A 297 15.07 23.74 11.67
CA LYS A 297 16.10 24.78 11.51
C LYS A 297 16.50 25.39 12.86
N ALA A 298 15.52 25.73 13.70
CA ALA A 298 15.79 26.31 15.02
C ALA A 298 16.53 25.34 15.95
N GLN A 299 16.21 24.04 15.89
CA GLN A 299 16.88 23.00 16.67
C GLN A 299 18.32 22.73 16.21
N ALA A 300 18.59 22.84 14.91
CA ALA A 300 19.92 22.64 14.34
C ALA A 300 20.91 23.78 14.70
N GLY A 301 20.41 24.96 15.08
CA GLY A 301 21.23 26.10 15.48
C GLY A 301 22.11 26.61 14.34
N GLU A 302 23.43 26.67 14.54
CA GLU A 302 24.39 27.04 13.48
C GLU A 302 24.55 25.95 12.41
N GLY A 303 24.01 24.75 12.65
CA GLY A 303 24.15 23.59 11.78
C GLY A 303 25.53 22.96 11.83
N PHE A 304 25.65 21.78 11.24
CA PHE A 304 26.90 21.05 11.12
C PHE A 304 27.00 20.36 9.76
N LEU A 305 28.19 20.42 9.17
CA LEU A 305 28.52 19.70 7.94
C LEU A 305 29.62 18.68 8.25
N PRO A 306 29.43 17.39 7.91
CA PRO A 306 30.45 16.38 8.11
C PRO A 306 31.75 16.71 7.35
N ALA A 307 32.89 16.35 7.95
CA ALA A 307 34.20 16.60 7.37
C ALA A 307 34.38 15.98 5.97
N TRP A 308 33.79 14.80 5.73
CA TRP A 308 33.84 14.15 4.43
C TRP A 308 33.12 14.98 3.35
N ALA A 309 31.98 15.59 3.70
CA ALA A 309 31.20 16.41 2.78
C ALA A 309 31.93 17.72 2.45
N LEU A 310 32.56 18.35 3.46
CA LEU A 310 33.41 19.52 3.27
C LEU A 310 34.66 19.22 2.42
N ALA A 311 35.15 17.98 2.45
CA ALA A 311 36.22 17.50 1.58
C ALA A 311 35.75 17.16 0.15
N GLY A 312 34.45 17.30 -0.15
CA GLY A 312 33.87 17.03 -1.46
C GLY A 312 33.66 15.54 -1.77
N LYS A 313 33.59 14.68 -0.74
CA LYS A 313 33.30 13.24 -0.90
C LYS A 313 31.80 12.97 -0.99
N SER A 314 31.41 11.86 -1.59
CA SER A 314 30.01 11.41 -1.68
C SER A 314 29.52 10.65 -0.44
N GLY A 315 30.44 10.24 0.45
CA GLY A 315 30.11 9.58 1.70
C GLY A 315 31.32 9.44 2.64
N PRO A 316 31.10 8.95 3.87
CA PRO A 316 32.17 8.75 4.85
C PRO A 316 33.20 7.69 4.42
N ASP A 317 32.75 6.67 3.68
CA ASP A 317 33.55 5.54 3.22
C ASP A 317 34.09 5.72 1.80
N ASP A 318 33.98 6.92 1.23
CA ASP A 318 34.52 7.25 -0.08
C ASP A 318 36.05 7.30 0.02
N VAL A 319 36.66 6.11 -0.05
CA VAL A 319 38.09 5.92 -0.26
C VAL A 319 38.33 6.11 -1.74
N THR A 320 38.32 7.37 -2.16
CA THR A 320 38.95 7.74 -3.42
C THR A 320 40.45 7.55 -3.25
N ASP A 321 40.97 6.43 -3.78
CA ASP A 321 42.38 6.32 -4.13
C ASP A 321 42.73 7.52 -5.03
N ALA A 322 43.62 8.37 -4.53
CA ALA A 322 44.48 9.36 -5.17
C ALA A 322 44.04 9.99 -6.52
#